data_AF-A0A249SYG4-F1
#
_entry.id   AF-A0A249SYG4-F1
#
_cell.length_a   1.000
_cell.length_b   1.000
_cell.length_c   1.000
_cell.angle_alpha   90.00
_cell.angle_beta   90.00
_cell.angle_gamma   90.00
#
_symmetry.space_group_name_H-M   'P 1'
#
loop_
_entity.id
_entity.type
_entity.pdbx_description
1 polymer ?
#
loop_
_entity_poly.entity_id
_entity_poly.type
_entity_poly.pdbx_seq_one_letter_code
_entity_poly.pdbx_strand_id
1 'polypeptide(L)'
;MIYRTLLSGITGCLFILMTISASVSAQTGQPDVTDVTTSLRNWLKHLDNDFDKYFTREKADDLGRYYADLKKDLTDYMKARKKLSDSLFRNNIAPGKKDPQHLEMLKEKMSGIMGHMRGITDLANNDLRAEGDKLNNQLYEVLYGDGKRYLSNLEGFLDGYDVSKKDLAIDGSAYYDRLGECITLISSIQSKIDRKKK
;
A
#
# COMPACT_ATOMS: atom_id res chain seq x y z
N MET A 1 28.37 -64.73 -21.25
CA MET A 1 28.55 -63.55 -22.12
C MET A 1 27.24 -62.75 -22.19
N ILE A 2 26.72 -62.20 -21.07
CA ILE A 2 25.44 -61.43 -21.08
C ILE A 2 25.44 -60.21 -20.13
N TYR A 3 26.33 -60.09 -19.14
CA TYR A 3 26.22 -59.02 -18.12
C TYR A 3 27.09 -57.77 -18.33
N ARG A 4 27.84 -57.66 -19.42
CA ARG A 4 28.86 -56.60 -19.56
C ARG A 4 28.46 -55.42 -20.46
N THR A 5 27.27 -55.45 -21.06
CA THR A 5 26.81 -54.43 -22.03
C THR A 5 25.56 -53.66 -21.58
N LEU A 6 25.01 -53.97 -20.40
CA LEU A 6 23.84 -53.26 -19.84
C LEU A 6 24.21 -52.13 -18.88
N LEU A 7 25.47 -52.07 -18.42
CA LEU A 7 25.92 -51.05 -17.47
C LEU A 7 26.42 -49.75 -18.13
N SER A 8 26.60 -49.71 -19.46
CA SER A 8 27.06 -48.50 -20.17
C SER A 8 25.93 -47.64 -20.72
N GLY A 9 24.70 -48.17 -20.82
CA GLY A 9 23.55 -47.43 -21.36
C GLY A 9 22.82 -46.58 -20.32
N ILE A 10 22.85 -46.98 -19.05
CA ILE A 10 22.08 -46.30 -17.98
C ILE A 10 22.84 -45.07 -17.46
N THR A 11 24.17 -45.09 -17.50
CA THR A 11 25.03 -44.00 -17.03
C THR A 11 25.05 -42.79 -17.96
N GLY A 12 24.72 -42.97 -19.25
CA GLY A 12 24.63 -41.87 -20.22
C GLY A 12 23.33 -41.06 -20.11
N CYS A 13 22.20 -41.71 -19.80
CA CYS A 13 20.91 -41.03 -19.67
C CYS A 13 20.80 -40.19 -18.39
N LEU A 14 21.46 -40.59 -17.30
CA LEU A 14 21.49 -39.85 -16.04
C LEU A 14 22.30 -38.54 -16.13
N PHE A 15 23.28 -38.46 -17.03
CA PHE A 15 24.11 -37.26 -17.19
C PHE A 15 23.40 -36.16 -18.00
N ILE A 16 22.51 -36.52 -18.93
CA ILE A 16 21.73 -35.58 -19.75
C ILE A 16 20.57 -34.97 -18.95
N LEU A 17 20.05 -35.68 -17.93
CA LEU A 17 18.99 -35.17 -17.05
C LEU A 17 19.49 -34.16 -16.00
N MET A 18 20.80 -34.09 -15.73
CA MET A 18 21.36 -33.10 -14.77
C MET A 18 21.69 -31.74 -15.40
N THR A 19 21.83 -31.64 -16.73
CA THR A 19 22.23 -30.40 -17.40
C THR A 19 21.07 -29.47 -17.75
N ILE A 20 19.82 -29.89 -17.51
CA ILE A 20 18.63 -29.02 -17.59
C ILE A 20 18.31 -28.39 -16.22
N SER A 21 19.31 -28.26 -15.34
CA SER A 21 19.27 -27.33 -14.20
C SER A 21 19.51 -25.89 -14.66
N ALA A 22 19.06 -25.55 -15.87
CA ALA A 22 19.17 -24.23 -16.44
C ALA A 22 18.11 -23.34 -15.77
N SER A 23 18.56 -22.58 -14.78
CA SER A 23 18.08 -21.24 -14.46
C SER A 23 16.58 -21.04 -14.67
N VAL A 24 15.77 -21.42 -13.68
CA VAL A 24 14.51 -20.71 -13.46
C VAL A 24 14.92 -19.28 -13.10
N SER A 25 15.17 -18.45 -14.12
CA SER A 25 15.00 -17.02 -13.98
C SER A 25 13.56 -16.87 -13.55
N ALA A 26 13.35 -16.62 -12.26
CA ALA A 26 12.06 -16.18 -11.77
C ALA A 26 11.71 -14.97 -12.63
N GLN A 27 10.79 -15.14 -13.59
CA GLN A 27 10.04 -14.02 -14.12
C GLN A 27 9.30 -13.49 -12.90
N THR A 28 9.90 -12.52 -12.22
CA THR A 28 9.19 -11.72 -11.23
C THR A 28 8.05 -11.10 -12.01
N GLY A 29 6.85 -11.70 -11.89
CA GLY A 29 5.63 -11.19 -12.53
C GLY A 29 5.41 -9.74 -12.12
N GLN A 30 4.51 -9.00 -12.77
CA GLN A 30 4.22 -7.65 -12.29
C GLN A 30 3.66 -7.71 -10.85
N PRO A 31 4.02 -6.75 -9.97
CA PRO A 31 3.46 -6.71 -8.63
C PRO A 31 1.94 -6.54 -8.72
N ASP A 32 1.20 -7.29 -7.90
CA ASP A 32 -0.24 -7.10 -7.78
C ASP A 32 -0.51 -5.84 -6.93
N VAL A 33 -0.84 -4.74 -7.60
CA VAL A 33 -1.01 -3.42 -6.97
C VAL A 33 -2.48 -3.09 -6.77
N THR A 34 -2.85 -2.84 -5.52
CA THR A 34 -4.17 -2.36 -5.13
C THR A 34 -4.13 -0.87 -4.81
N ASP A 35 -4.63 -0.03 -5.73
CA ASP A 35 -4.73 1.41 -5.52
C ASP A 35 -5.85 1.76 -4.53
N VAL A 36 -5.48 1.96 -3.27
CA VAL A 36 -6.39 2.38 -2.19
C VAL A 36 -6.58 3.90 -2.11
N THR A 37 -5.77 4.69 -2.82
CA THR A 37 -5.80 6.16 -2.70
C THR A 37 -7.12 6.75 -3.21
N THR A 38 -7.70 6.12 -4.23
CA THR A 38 -9.02 6.51 -4.75
C THR A 38 -10.13 6.23 -3.73
N SER A 39 -10.13 5.04 -3.13
CA SER A 39 -11.12 4.66 -2.12
C SER A 39 -11.02 5.54 -0.87
N LEU A 40 -9.80 5.82 -0.41
CA LEU A 40 -9.54 6.73 0.71
C LEU A 40 -10.08 8.13 0.44
N ARG A 41 -9.78 8.68 -0.75
CA ARG A 41 -10.30 9.99 -1.15
C ARG A 41 -11.83 10.01 -1.17
N ASN A 42 -12.46 8.98 -1.73
CA ASN A 42 -13.92 8.92 -1.83
C ASN A 42 -14.58 8.87 -0.45
N TRP A 43 -14.04 8.03 0.44
CA TRP A 43 -14.50 7.96 1.83
C TRP A 43 -14.37 9.31 2.56
N LEU A 44 -13.22 10.00 2.41
CA LEU A 44 -13.03 11.34 2.97
C LEU A 44 -13.97 12.40 2.36
N LYS A 45 -14.28 12.29 1.07
CA LYS A 45 -15.28 13.17 0.43
C LYS A 45 -16.67 12.94 1.02
N HIS A 46 -17.07 11.68 1.24
CA HIS A 46 -18.35 11.38 1.87
C HIS A 46 -18.39 11.87 3.32
N LEU A 47 -17.32 11.67 4.09
CA LEU A 47 -17.20 12.23 5.45
C LEU A 47 -17.27 13.77 5.48
N ASP A 48 -16.72 14.46 4.48
CA ASP A 48 -16.80 15.91 4.41
C ASP A 48 -18.20 16.39 4.01
N ASN A 49 -18.81 15.76 3.01
CA ASN A 49 -20.15 16.10 2.52
C ASN A 49 -21.24 15.83 3.57
N ASP A 50 -21.14 14.70 4.27
CA ASP A 50 -22.13 14.26 5.25
C ASP A 50 -21.76 14.62 6.69
N PHE A 51 -20.85 15.59 6.87
CA PHE A 51 -20.37 16.04 8.18
C PHE A 51 -21.50 16.28 9.18
N ASP A 52 -22.52 17.02 8.76
CA ASP A 52 -23.65 17.39 9.63
C ASP A 52 -24.54 16.21 10.04
N LYS A 53 -24.47 15.09 9.32
CA LYS A 53 -25.28 13.89 9.61
C LYS A 53 -24.71 13.04 10.73
N TYR A 54 -23.39 13.08 10.98
CA TYR A 54 -22.76 12.27 12.02
C TYR A 54 -22.12 13.07 13.15
N PHE A 55 -21.81 14.35 12.91
CA PHE A 55 -21.20 15.22 13.89
C PHE A 55 -22.18 15.56 15.03
N THR A 56 -21.70 15.44 16.27
CA THR A 56 -22.32 16.00 17.46
C THR A 56 -21.25 16.73 18.27
N ARG A 57 -21.66 17.72 19.09
CA ARG A 57 -20.72 18.44 19.96
C ARG A 57 -19.99 17.53 20.94
N GLU A 58 -20.66 16.49 21.43
CA GLU A 58 -20.09 15.46 22.31
C GLU A 58 -18.92 14.70 21.65
N LYS A 59 -18.97 14.50 20.33
CA LYS A 59 -17.92 13.81 19.57
C LYS A 59 -16.79 14.75 19.10
N ALA A 60 -16.91 16.06 19.33
CA ALA A 60 -16.04 17.04 18.67
C ALA A 60 -14.56 16.87 19.01
N ASP A 61 -14.24 16.60 20.28
CA ASP A 61 -12.86 16.44 20.73
C ASP A 61 -12.22 15.16 20.19
N ASP A 62 -12.95 14.04 20.23
CA ASP A 62 -12.46 12.76 19.71
C ASP A 62 -12.31 12.80 18.19
N LEU A 63 -13.32 13.30 17.47
CA LEU A 63 -13.23 13.50 16.02
C LEU A 63 -12.06 14.43 15.67
N GLY A 64 -11.91 15.54 16.39
CA GLY A 64 -10.82 16.49 16.18
C GLY A 64 -9.45 15.84 16.32
N ARG A 65 -9.25 15.03 17.37
CA ARG A 65 -8.02 14.26 17.60
C ARG A 65 -7.77 13.26 16.48
N TYR A 66 -8.75 12.39 16.16
CA TYR A 66 -8.55 11.37 15.13
C TYR A 66 -8.29 11.96 13.74
N TYR A 67 -8.95 13.05 13.36
CA TYR A 67 -8.64 13.74 12.11
C TYR A 67 -7.27 14.42 12.12
N ALA A 68 -6.83 14.95 13.25
CA ALA A 68 -5.48 15.53 13.37
C ALA A 68 -4.40 14.45 13.21
N ASP A 69 -4.57 13.32 13.87
CA ASP A 69 -3.65 12.19 13.78
C ASP A 69 -3.64 11.59 12.37
N LEU A 70 -4.83 11.34 11.79
CA LEU A 70 -4.94 10.85 10.42
C LEU A 70 -4.25 11.78 9.42
N LYS A 71 -4.43 13.09 9.55
CA LYS A 71 -3.78 14.09 8.69
C LYS A 71 -2.26 14.04 8.81
N LYS A 72 -1.76 13.95 10.04
CA LYS A 72 -0.33 13.87 10.32
C LYS A 72 0.27 12.61 9.69
N ASP A 73 -0.35 11.46 9.91
CA ASP A 73 0.18 10.18 9.44
C ASP A 73 0.06 10.03 7.91
N LEU A 74 -1.02 10.53 7.29
CA LEU A 74 -1.09 10.61 5.82
C LEU A 74 -0.02 11.54 5.25
N THR A 75 0.27 12.67 5.90
CA THR A 75 1.34 13.58 5.49
C THR A 75 2.70 12.89 5.58
N ASP A 76 2.96 12.16 6.66
CA ASP A 76 4.22 11.45 6.88
C ASP A 76 4.38 10.28 5.89
N TYR A 77 3.32 9.54 5.62
CA TYR A 77 3.28 8.48 4.60
C TYR A 77 3.55 9.04 3.20
N MET A 78 2.85 10.11 2.80
CA MET A 78 3.01 10.76 1.51
C MET A 78 4.46 11.26 1.32
N LYS A 79 5.05 11.92 2.33
CA LYS A 79 6.44 12.39 2.30
C LYS A 79 7.44 11.25 2.21
N ALA A 80 7.24 10.16 2.96
CA ALA A 80 8.10 8.99 2.92
C ALA A 80 8.12 8.37 1.52
N ARG A 81 6.94 8.19 0.92
CA ARG A 81 6.80 7.68 -0.45
C ARG A 81 7.50 8.57 -1.47
N LYS A 82 7.29 9.89 -1.40
CA LYS A 82 7.93 10.84 -2.33
C LYS A 82 9.45 10.80 -2.21
N LYS A 83 9.99 10.82 -0.99
CA LYS A 83 11.43 10.77 -0.74
C LYS A 83 12.06 9.48 -1.30
N LEU A 84 11.40 8.35 -1.08
CA LEU A 84 11.85 7.06 -1.60
C LEU A 84 11.83 7.05 -3.12
N SER A 85 10.69 7.39 -3.74
CA SER A 85 10.55 7.50 -5.19
C SER A 85 11.64 8.38 -5.80
N ASP A 86 11.86 9.58 -5.26
CA ASP A 86 12.90 10.50 -5.75
C ASP A 86 14.32 9.95 -5.61
N SER A 87 14.59 9.21 -4.54
CA SER A 87 15.87 8.52 -4.34
C SER A 87 16.10 7.44 -5.38
N LEU A 88 15.06 6.64 -5.68
CA LEU A 88 15.13 5.59 -6.70
C LEU A 88 15.43 6.18 -8.09
N PHE A 89 14.75 7.27 -8.45
CA PHE A 89 14.96 7.96 -9.73
C PHE A 89 16.36 8.59 -9.83
N ARG A 90 16.83 9.28 -8.79
CA ARG A 90 18.15 9.94 -8.81
C ARG A 90 19.31 8.96 -8.89
N ASN A 91 19.19 7.81 -8.23
CA ASN A 91 20.28 6.83 -8.12
C ASN A 91 20.23 5.74 -9.19
N ASN A 92 19.28 5.79 -10.15
CA ASN A 92 19.10 4.79 -11.20
C ASN A 92 19.12 3.34 -10.64
N ILE A 93 18.45 3.12 -9.50
CA ILE A 93 18.47 1.82 -8.85
C ILE A 93 17.84 0.79 -9.79
N ALA A 94 18.59 -0.26 -10.10
CA ALA A 94 18.12 -1.35 -10.94
C ALA A 94 16.96 -2.10 -10.24
N PRO A 95 15.91 -2.50 -10.98
CA PRO A 95 14.86 -3.37 -10.45
C PRO A 95 15.44 -4.68 -9.91
N GLY A 96 14.70 -5.35 -9.02
CA GLY A 96 15.14 -6.61 -8.39
C GLY A 96 15.94 -6.45 -7.09
N LYS A 97 16.43 -5.24 -6.76
CA LYS A 97 17.08 -4.99 -5.47
C LYS A 97 16.03 -4.80 -4.37
N LYS A 98 15.96 -5.75 -3.45
CA LYS A 98 15.09 -5.67 -2.28
C LYS A 98 15.55 -4.60 -1.29
N ASP A 99 14.57 -3.94 -0.70
CA ASP A 99 14.72 -3.01 0.41
C ASP A 99 13.60 -3.25 1.44
N PRO A 100 13.72 -4.34 2.22
CA PRO A 100 12.67 -4.76 3.16
C PRO A 100 12.47 -3.75 4.29
N GLN A 101 13.48 -2.95 4.63
CA GLN A 101 13.40 -1.96 5.69
C GLN A 101 12.46 -0.81 5.30
N HIS A 102 12.63 -0.25 4.11
CA HIS A 102 11.74 0.81 3.64
C HIS A 102 10.34 0.28 3.31
N LEU A 103 10.23 -0.98 2.86
CA LEU A 103 8.94 -1.64 2.70
C LEU A 103 8.18 -1.72 4.03
N GLU A 104 8.82 -2.25 5.08
CA GLU A 104 8.20 -2.38 6.40
C GLU A 104 7.81 -1.02 6.99
N MET A 105 8.68 -0.01 6.86
CA MET A 105 8.36 1.36 7.27
C MET A 105 7.09 1.90 6.57
N LEU A 106 6.86 1.59 5.29
CA LEU A 106 5.64 2.01 4.60
C LEU A 106 4.40 1.27 5.12
N LYS A 107 4.54 -0.04 5.43
CA LYS A 107 3.47 -0.84 6.03
C LYS A 107 3.08 -0.35 7.42
N GLU A 108 4.05 -0.07 8.28
CA GLU A 108 3.83 0.49 9.62
C GLU A 108 3.07 1.82 9.56
N LYS A 109 3.46 2.71 8.63
CA LYS A 109 2.77 3.99 8.43
C LYS A 109 1.33 3.81 7.98
N MET A 110 1.07 2.88 7.05
CA MET A 110 -0.31 2.60 6.64
C MET A 110 -1.14 1.97 7.77
N SER A 111 -0.51 1.18 8.63
CA SER A 111 -1.17 0.58 9.79
C SER A 111 -1.62 1.64 10.81
N GLY A 112 -0.78 2.68 11.02
CA GLY A 112 -1.17 3.85 11.80
C GLY A 112 -2.36 4.59 11.19
N ILE A 113 -2.33 4.82 9.88
CA ILE A 113 -3.44 5.42 9.12
C ILE A 113 -4.74 4.63 9.34
N MET A 114 -4.71 3.29 9.21
CA MET A 114 -5.87 2.44 9.44
C MET A 114 -6.43 2.56 10.87
N GLY A 115 -5.55 2.67 11.87
CA GLY A 115 -5.95 2.89 13.26
C GLY A 115 -6.75 4.18 13.45
N HIS A 116 -6.27 5.29 12.88
CA HIS A 116 -6.98 6.56 12.94
C HIS A 116 -8.25 6.58 12.10
N MET A 117 -8.26 5.87 10.96
CA MET A 117 -9.47 5.66 10.16
C MET A 117 -10.54 4.92 10.96
N ARG A 118 -10.17 3.90 11.74
CA ARG A 118 -11.10 3.17 12.60
C ARG A 118 -11.71 4.08 13.66
N GLY A 119 -10.91 4.94 14.29
CA GLY A 119 -11.39 5.92 15.26
C GLY A 119 -12.45 6.89 14.69
N ILE A 120 -12.27 7.35 13.45
CA ILE A 120 -13.28 8.18 12.75
C ILE A 120 -14.52 7.36 12.41
N THR A 121 -14.31 6.16 11.89
CA THR A 121 -15.35 5.21 11.46
C THR A 121 -16.28 4.81 12.62
N ASP A 122 -15.75 4.67 13.82
CA ASP A 122 -16.54 4.39 15.03
C ASP A 122 -17.47 5.53 15.42
N LEU A 123 -17.06 6.77 15.14
CA LEU A 123 -17.82 7.97 15.48
C LEU A 123 -18.78 8.43 14.37
N ALA A 124 -18.66 7.86 13.16
CA ALA A 124 -19.51 8.14 12.01
C ALA A 124 -20.91 7.49 12.11
N ASN A 125 -21.77 7.77 11.13
CA ASN A 125 -23.05 7.06 10.97
C ASN A 125 -22.84 5.67 10.34
N ASN A 126 -23.88 4.83 10.30
CA ASN A 126 -23.75 3.43 9.86
C ASN A 126 -23.27 3.28 8.41
N ASP A 127 -23.70 4.16 7.49
CA ASP A 127 -23.33 4.08 6.08
C ASP A 127 -21.84 4.41 5.90
N LEU A 128 -21.39 5.54 6.47
CA LEU A 128 -19.99 5.95 6.46
C LEU A 128 -19.09 4.98 7.24
N ARG A 129 -19.65 4.34 8.27
CA ARG A 129 -18.97 3.29 9.03
C ARG A 129 -18.71 2.07 8.15
N ALA A 130 -19.73 1.59 7.44
CA ALA A 130 -19.59 0.44 6.55
C ALA A 130 -18.59 0.70 5.42
N GLU A 131 -18.57 1.91 4.85
CA GLU A 131 -17.56 2.32 3.88
C GLU A 131 -16.13 2.31 4.48
N GLY A 132 -15.96 2.88 5.67
CA GLY A 132 -14.68 2.93 6.37
C GLY A 132 -14.17 1.54 6.76
N ASP A 133 -15.05 0.67 7.27
CA ASP A 133 -14.72 -0.72 7.63
C ASP A 133 -14.32 -1.52 6.38
N LYS A 134 -15.04 -1.37 5.26
CA LYS A 134 -14.68 -2.01 3.99
C LYS A 134 -13.29 -1.58 3.53
N LEU A 135 -13.00 -0.27 3.59
CA LEU A 135 -11.69 0.24 3.19
C LEU A 135 -10.58 -0.25 4.12
N ASN A 136 -10.80 -0.25 5.44
CA ASN A 136 -9.85 -0.80 6.41
C ASN A 136 -9.60 -2.30 6.17
N ASN A 137 -10.63 -3.08 5.85
CA ASN A 137 -10.48 -4.48 5.51
C ASN A 137 -9.66 -4.67 4.24
N GLN A 138 -9.89 -3.87 3.19
CA GLN A 138 -9.07 -3.88 1.98
C GLN A 138 -7.61 -3.55 2.25
N LEU A 139 -7.34 -2.53 3.08
CA LEU A 139 -5.98 -2.18 3.49
C LEU A 139 -5.32 -3.32 4.27
N TYR A 140 -6.03 -3.89 5.25
CA TYR A 140 -5.55 -5.02 6.05
C TYR A 140 -5.20 -6.21 5.17
N GLU A 141 -6.08 -6.55 4.24
CA GLU A 141 -5.91 -7.62 3.28
C GLU A 141 -4.69 -7.45 2.36
N VAL A 142 -4.35 -6.22 1.99
CA VAL A 142 -3.15 -5.93 1.19
C VAL A 142 -1.89 -6.01 2.05
N LEU A 143 -1.92 -5.51 3.28
CA LEU A 143 -0.76 -5.48 4.16
C LEU A 143 -0.40 -6.85 4.75
N TYR A 144 -1.43 -7.63 5.10
CA TYR A 144 -1.33 -8.82 5.95
C TYR A 144 -2.05 -10.05 5.39
N GLY A 145 -2.73 -9.95 4.25
CA GLY A 145 -3.39 -11.11 3.65
C GLY A 145 -2.39 -12.14 3.11
N ASP A 146 -2.89 -13.36 2.88
CA ASP A 146 -2.08 -14.49 2.40
C ASP A 146 -1.55 -14.31 0.96
N GLY A 147 -2.13 -13.37 0.20
CA GLY A 147 -1.68 -13.00 -1.14
C GLY A 147 -0.66 -11.85 -1.12
N LYS A 148 0.43 -11.97 -1.90
CA LYS A 148 1.39 -10.87 -2.10
C LYS A 148 0.79 -9.75 -2.93
N ARG A 149 0.16 -8.79 -2.25
CA ARG A 149 -0.36 -7.54 -2.82
C ARG A 149 0.42 -6.35 -2.27
N TYR A 150 0.40 -5.25 -3.00
CA TYR A 150 1.08 -4.01 -2.62
C TYR A 150 0.13 -2.83 -2.79
N LEU A 151 0.27 -1.79 -1.96
CA LEU A 151 -0.54 -0.58 -2.09
C LEU A 151 -0.07 0.31 -3.24
N SER A 152 1.08 -0.04 -3.83
CA SER A 152 1.74 0.76 -4.86
C SER A 152 2.84 0.00 -5.59
N ASN A 153 3.20 0.50 -6.77
CA ASN A 153 4.33 -0.01 -7.54
C ASN A 153 5.66 0.20 -6.81
N LEU A 154 5.78 1.28 -6.02
CA LEU A 154 6.92 1.54 -5.14
C LEU A 154 7.13 0.40 -4.15
N GLU A 155 6.07 -0.04 -3.46
CA GLU A 155 6.17 -1.15 -2.51
C GLU A 155 6.53 -2.47 -3.20
N GLY A 156 5.98 -2.74 -4.39
CA GLY A 156 6.39 -3.88 -5.23
C GLY A 156 7.88 -3.82 -5.60
N PHE A 157 8.37 -2.65 -6.02
CA PHE A 157 9.78 -2.42 -6.32
C PHE A 157 10.67 -2.70 -5.09
N LEU A 158 10.26 -2.23 -3.91
CA LEU A 158 10.99 -2.46 -2.66
C LEU A 158 11.00 -3.96 -2.24
N ASP A 159 10.02 -4.77 -2.63
CA ASP A 159 10.08 -6.24 -2.47
C ASP A 159 10.87 -6.95 -3.59
N GLY A 160 11.49 -6.19 -4.50
CA GLY A 160 12.36 -6.71 -5.55
C GLY A 160 11.62 -7.15 -6.82
N TYR A 161 10.43 -6.62 -7.07
CA TYR A 161 9.76 -6.80 -8.36
C TYR A 161 10.41 -5.94 -9.45
N ASP A 162 10.35 -6.41 -10.68
CA ASP A 162 10.74 -5.60 -11.84
C ASP A 162 9.60 -4.64 -12.19
N VAL A 163 9.74 -3.40 -11.71
CA VAL A 163 8.76 -2.33 -11.89
C VAL A 163 9.31 -1.29 -12.84
N SER A 164 8.52 -0.92 -13.85
CA SER A 164 8.96 0.04 -14.85
C SER A 164 9.09 1.45 -14.26
N LYS A 165 9.99 2.27 -14.82
CA LYS A 165 10.11 3.69 -14.47
C LYS A 165 8.79 4.46 -14.67
N LYS A 166 7.96 4.03 -15.63
CA LYS A 166 6.63 4.61 -15.87
C LYS A 166 5.69 4.34 -14.71
N ASP A 167 5.66 3.11 -14.19
CA ASP A 167 4.78 2.73 -13.09
C ASP A 167 5.21 3.43 -11.78
N LEU A 168 6.53 3.53 -11.53
CA LEU A 168 7.06 4.35 -10.44
C LEU A 168 6.72 5.84 -10.58
N ALA A 169 6.66 6.36 -11.81
CA ALA A 169 6.31 7.76 -12.05
C ALA A 169 4.82 8.04 -11.79
N ILE A 170 3.94 7.06 -12.06
CA ILE A 170 2.51 7.14 -11.70
C ILE A 170 2.36 7.25 -10.18
N ASP A 171 3.07 6.43 -9.42
CA ASP A 171 3.08 6.50 -7.96
C ASP A 171 3.62 7.85 -7.44
N GLY A 172 4.68 8.36 -8.07
CA GLY A 172 5.32 9.62 -7.70
C GLY A 172 4.53 10.88 -8.08
N SER A 173 3.47 10.75 -8.89
CA SER A 173 2.61 11.84 -9.35
C SER A 173 1.15 11.64 -8.91
N ALA A 174 0.38 10.80 -9.62
CA ALA A 174 -1.04 10.64 -9.41
C ALA A 174 -1.42 10.21 -7.99
N TYR A 175 -0.67 9.28 -7.38
CA TYR A 175 -0.98 8.82 -6.02
C TYR A 175 -0.59 9.88 -4.99
N TYR A 176 0.52 10.58 -5.22
CA TYR A 176 0.95 11.72 -4.40
C TYR A 176 -0.10 12.84 -4.39
N ASP A 177 -0.61 13.23 -5.56
CA ASP A 177 -1.63 14.26 -5.70
C ASP A 177 -2.93 13.88 -4.99
N ARG A 178 -3.37 12.62 -5.12
CA ARG A 178 -4.57 12.12 -4.40
C ARG A 178 -4.39 12.09 -2.89
N LEU A 179 -3.21 11.75 -2.38
CA LEU A 179 -2.92 11.85 -0.94
C LEU A 179 -2.96 13.31 -0.48
N GLY A 180 -2.49 14.25 -1.31
CA GLY A 180 -2.63 15.70 -1.08
C GLY A 180 -4.09 16.16 -1.03
N GLU A 181 -4.94 15.65 -1.93
CA GLU A 181 -6.39 15.89 -1.91
C GLU A 181 -7.02 15.35 -0.61
N CYS A 182 -6.62 14.15 -0.15
CA CYS A 182 -7.08 13.59 1.12
C CYS A 182 -6.74 14.50 2.31
N ILE A 183 -5.50 15.00 2.38
CA ILE A 183 -5.04 15.93 3.44
C ILE A 183 -5.85 17.24 3.40
N THR A 184 -6.21 17.71 2.21
CA THR A 184 -7.03 18.92 2.03
C THR A 184 -8.45 18.71 2.53
N LEU A 185 -9.07 17.56 2.20
CA LEU A 185 -10.39 17.18 2.71
C LEU A 185 -10.42 17.08 4.23
N ILE A 186 -9.40 16.45 4.83
CA ILE A 186 -9.30 16.37 6.30
C ILE A 186 -9.22 17.78 6.91
N SER A 187 -8.45 18.69 6.30
CA SER A 187 -8.35 20.08 6.77
C SER A 187 -9.69 20.82 6.71
N SER A 188 -10.51 20.55 5.68
CA SER A 188 -11.88 21.07 5.57
C SER A 188 -12.75 20.56 6.72
N ILE A 189 -12.72 19.25 7.00
CA ILE A 189 -13.48 18.65 8.10
C ILE A 189 -13.05 19.22 9.46
N GLN A 190 -11.75 19.34 9.72
CA GLN A 190 -11.24 19.97 10.94
C GLN A 190 -11.76 21.40 11.10
N SER A 191 -11.78 22.17 10.02
CA SER A 191 -12.34 23.54 10.03
C SER A 191 -13.85 23.56 10.33
N LYS A 192 -14.60 22.51 9.95
CA LYS A 192 -16.01 22.37 10.33
C LYS A 192 -16.16 22.03 11.82
N ILE A 193 -15.33 21.14 12.36
CA ILE A 193 -15.30 20.80 13.79
C ILE A 193 -15.03 22.05 14.63
N ASP A 194 -13.98 22.81 14.31
CA ASP A 194 -13.59 24.01 15.06
C ASP A 194 -14.69 25.08 15.07
N ARG A 195 -15.43 25.22 13.96
CA ARG A 195 -16.57 26.14 13.88
C ARG A 195 -17.75 25.72 14.74
N LYS A 196 -18.01 24.42 14.88
CA LYS A 196 -19.16 23.90 15.65
C LYS A 196 -18.86 23.66 17.13
N LYS A 197 -17.57 23.63 17.49
CA LYS A 197 -17.08 23.56 18.87
C LYS A 197 -17.22 24.89 19.62
N LYS A 198 -17.13 26.01 18.89
CA LYS A 198 -17.48 27.35 19.39
C LYS A 198 -18.99 27.45 19.67
#